data_AF-A0A7J8WRP1-F1
#
_entry.id   AF-A0A7J8WRP1-F1
#
_cell.length_a   1.000
_cell.length_b   1.000
_cell.length_c   1.000
_cell.angle_alpha   90.00
_cell.angle_beta   90.00
_cell.angle_gamma   90.00
#
_symmetry.space_group_name_H-M   'P 1'
#
loop_
_entity.id
_entity.type
_entity.pdbx_description
1 polymer ?
#
loop_
_entity_poly.entity_id
_entity_poly.type
_entity_poly.pdbx_seq_one_letter_code
_entity_poly.pdbx_strand_id
1 'polypeptide(L)'
;MYKKVTEADIEEFEVNYRGSDSEKKDLFDLYKECKGNMNKLFCSMLCSDPKLDSHRFKDLLDEAIAAGELKETKAYRKWANKVSEMKPPTSPLRRKEKSVKQSESDLLAIISQRRSERKDQFDSMFSTLVSKYGGNADSEPTEEEFEAARRKVESRKASNKSKH
;
A
#
# COMPACT_ATOMS: atom_id res chain seq x y z
N MET A 1 -9.81 -35.35 13.94
CA MET A 1 -9.02 -34.12 14.19
C MET A 1 -9.44 -33.07 13.17
N TYR A 2 -9.75 -31.86 13.61
CA TYR A 2 -10.07 -30.76 12.69
C TYR A 2 -8.77 -30.11 12.20
N LYS A 3 -8.71 -29.75 10.92
CA LYS A 3 -7.60 -28.98 10.37
C LYS A 3 -7.60 -27.60 11.04
N LYS A 4 -6.41 -27.10 11.38
CA LYS A 4 -6.26 -25.73 11.90
C LYS A 4 -6.47 -24.77 10.72
N VAL A 5 -7.47 -23.91 10.82
CA VAL A 5 -7.74 -22.87 9.82
C VAL A 5 -6.62 -21.84 9.87
N THR A 6 -6.02 -21.56 8.71
CA THR A 6 -4.99 -20.54 8.51
C THR A 6 -5.58 -19.30 7.85
N GLU A 7 -4.85 -18.17 7.89
CA GLU A 7 -5.28 -16.94 7.20
C GLU A 7 -5.44 -17.14 5.69
N ALA A 8 -4.56 -17.93 5.09
CA ALA A 8 -4.63 -18.27 3.67
C ALA A 8 -5.92 -19.03 3.31
N ASP A 9 -6.38 -19.93 4.19
CA ASP A 9 -7.64 -20.65 3.96
C ASP A 9 -8.85 -19.70 3.99
N ILE A 10 -8.80 -18.64 4.81
CA ILE A 10 -9.86 -17.62 4.88
C ILE A 10 -9.86 -16.75 3.62
N GLU A 11 -8.68 -16.36 3.14
CA GLU A 11 -8.53 -15.57 1.91
C GLU A 11 -9.00 -16.36 0.67
N GLU A 12 -8.63 -17.64 0.57
CA GLU A 12 -9.09 -18.54 -0.48
C GLU A 12 -10.62 -18.71 -0.44
N PHE A 13 -11.19 -18.88 0.76
CA PHE A 13 -12.64 -18.94 0.92
C PHE A 13 -13.31 -17.66 0.45
N GLU A 14 -12.79 -16.48 0.81
CA GLU A 14 -13.38 -15.20 0.39
C GLU A 14 -13.39 -15.06 -1.14
N VAL A 15 -12.28 -15.39 -1.81
CA VAL A 15 -12.18 -15.33 -3.27
C VAL A 15 -13.17 -16.28 -3.94
N ASN A 16 -13.33 -17.48 -3.38
CA ASN A 16 -14.25 -18.48 -3.92
C ASN A 16 -15.72 -18.16 -3.61
N TYR A 17 -16.01 -17.52 -2.49
CA TYR A 17 -17.36 -17.17 -2.08
C TYR A 17 -17.88 -15.93 -2.83
N ARG A 18 -17.07 -14.88 -3.01
CA ARG A 18 -17.51 -13.67 -3.70
C ARG A 18 -17.77 -13.95 -5.18
N GLY A 19 -18.99 -13.68 -5.64
CA GLY A 19 -19.45 -13.94 -7.00
C GLY A 19 -20.02 -15.34 -7.22
N SER A 20 -19.96 -16.21 -6.20
CA SER A 20 -20.50 -17.57 -6.28
C SER A 20 -22.03 -17.59 -6.24
N ASP A 21 -22.62 -18.71 -6.67
CA ASP A 21 -24.06 -18.94 -6.54
C ASP A 21 -24.50 -19.16 -5.10
N SER A 22 -23.58 -19.50 -4.18
CA SER A 22 -23.85 -19.52 -2.73
C SER A 22 -24.08 -18.10 -2.21
N GLU A 23 -23.21 -17.15 -2.56
CA GLU A 23 -23.35 -15.76 -2.15
C GLU A 23 -24.69 -15.17 -2.61
N LYS A 24 -25.11 -15.44 -3.86
CA LYS A 24 -26.39 -14.96 -4.38
C LYS A 24 -27.57 -15.49 -3.57
N LYS A 25 -27.56 -16.78 -3.22
CA LYS A 25 -28.63 -17.39 -2.42
C LYS A 25 -28.69 -16.78 -1.03
N ASP A 26 -27.54 -16.66 -0.36
CA ASP A 26 -27.44 -16.06 0.98
C ASP A 26 -27.91 -14.60 0.96
N LEU A 27 -27.55 -13.83 -0.07
CA LEU A 27 -28.01 -12.46 -0.26
C LEU A 27 -29.53 -12.38 -0.36
N PHE A 28 -30.16 -13.25 -1.16
CA PHE A 28 -31.61 -13.25 -1.34
C PHE A 28 -32.36 -13.68 -0.09
N ASP A 29 -31.84 -14.66 0.65
CA ASP A 29 -32.46 -15.12 1.88
C ASP A 29 -32.34 -14.07 2.99
N LEU A 30 -31.16 -13.46 3.16
CA LEU A 30 -30.99 -12.33 4.08
C LEU A 30 -31.84 -11.12 3.68
N TYR A 31 -32.05 -10.87 2.39
CA TYR A 31 -32.92 -9.80 1.93
C TYR A 31 -34.38 -10.04 2.36
N LYS A 32 -34.87 -11.28 2.28
CA LYS A 32 -36.21 -11.66 2.77
C LYS A 32 -36.31 -11.51 4.28
N GLU A 33 -35.32 -11.98 5.03
CA GLU A 33 -35.30 -11.89 6.50
C GLU A 33 -35.23 -10.43 7.00
N CYS A 34 -34.37 -9.62 6.37
CA CYS A 34 -34.18 -8.22 6.70
C CYS A 34 -35.24 -7.30 6.07
N LYS A 35 -36.20 -7.84 5.30
CA LYS A 35 -37.27 -7.11 4.61
C LYS A 35 -36.75 -5.95 3.75
N GLY A 36 -35.60 -6.17 3.09
CA GLY A 36 -34.90 -5.17 2.27
C GLY A 36 -34.22 -4.03 3.04
N ASN A 37 -33.99 -4.17 4.35
CA ASN A 37 -33.09 -3.29 5.08
C ASN A 37 -31.63 -3.67 4.85
N MET A 38 -31.00 -3.00 3.89
CA MET A 38 -29.62 -3.31 3.49
C MET A 38 -28.58 -3.05 4.59
N ASN A 39 -28.79 -2.10 5.50
CA ASN A 39 -27.86 -1.88 6.60
C ASN A 39 -27.78 -3.10 7.52
N LYS A 40 -28.92 -3.73 7.81
CA LYS A 40 -28.97 -4.95 8.63
C LYS A 40 -28.44 -6.16 7.85
N LEU A 41 -28.72 -6.21 6.54
CA LEU A 41 -28.21 -7.24 5.66
C LEU A 41 -26.68 -7.25 5.64
N PHE A 42 -26.04 -6.10 5.42
CA PHE A 42 -24.57 -6.02 5.42
C PHE A 42 -23.93 -6.39 6.76
N CYS A 43 -24.63 -6.21 7.89
CA CYS A 43 -24.12 -6.68 9.19
C CYS A 43 -24.16 -8.21 9.32
N SER A 44 -25.00 -8.88 8.54
CA SER A 44 -25.23 -10.33 8.64
C SER A 44 -24.54 -11.10 7.50
N MET A 45 -24.32 -10.44 6.36
CA MET A 45 -23.77 -11.04 5.15
C MET A 45 -22.26 -11.24 5.25
N LEU A 46 -21.82 -12.47 4.97
CA LEU A 46 -20.40 -12.85 4.98
C LEU A 46 -19.63 -12.13 3.87
N CYS A 47 -18.37 -11.81 4.15
CA CYS A 47 -17.42 -11.24 3.18
C CYS A 47 -17.94 -9.99 2.45
N SER A 48 -18.85 -9.23 3.08
CA SER A 48 -19.52 -8.09 2.46
C SER A 48 -19.02 -6.75 3.01
N ASP A 49 -18.78 -5.80 2.12
CA ASP A 49 -18.37 -4.44 2.45
C ASP A 49 -19.38 -3.43 1.89
N PRO A 50 -20.10 -2.64 2.72
CA PRO A 50 -21.09 -1.68 2.24
C PRO A 50 -20.56 -0.69 1.20
N LYS A 51 -19.26 -0.34 1.26
CA LYS A 51 -18.67 0.61 0.31
C LYS A 51 -18.30 -0.02 -1.04
N LEU A 52 -17.97 -1.31 -1.06
CA LEU A 52 -17.49 -2.00 -2.25
C LEU A 52 -18.61 -2.79 -2.94
N ASP A 53 -19.45 -3.45 -2.15
CA ASP A 53 -20.47 -4.38 -2.63
C ASP A 53 -21.84 -3.74 -2.87
N SER A 54 -22.07 -2.49 -2.44
CA SER A 54 -23.38 -1.84 -2.62
C SER A 54 -23.88 -1.84 -4.06
N HIS A 55 -23.01 -1.52 -5.03
CA HIS A 55 -23.43 -1.53 -6.44
C HIS A 55 -23.69 -2.94 -6.94
N ARG A 56 -22.81 -3.90 -6.62
CA ARG A 56 -22.95 -5.29 -7.09
C ARG A 56 -24.18 -5.98 -6.52
N PHE A 57 -24.47 -5.77 -5.23
CA PHE A 57 -25.67 -6.29 -4.59
C PHE A 57 -26.92 -5.60 -5.11
N LYS A 58 -26.85 -4.30 -5.42
CA LYS A 58 -27.95 -3.60 -6.08
C LYS A 58 -28.27 -4.25 -7.42
N ASP A 59 -27.28 -4.48 -8.28
CA ASP A 59 -27.50 -5.07 -9.61
C ASP A 59 -28.14 -6.48 -9.51
N LEU A 60 -27.63 -7.33 -8.61
CA LEU A 60 -28.18 -8.67 -8.36
C LEU A 60 -29.62 -8.64 -7.82
N LEU A 61 -29.91 -7.72 -6.89
CA LEU A 61 -31.25 -7.58 -6.32
C LEU A 61 -32.22 -6.97 -7.33
N ASP A 62 -31.79 -5.98 -8.11
CA ASP A 62 -32.60 -5.37 -9.17
C ASP A 62 -32.95 -6.41 -10.25
N GLU A 63 -32.00 -7.27 -10.64
CA GLU A 63 -32.24 -8.40 -11.54
C GLU A 63 -33.27 -9.38 -10.96
N ALA A 64 -33.11 -9.79 -9.69
CA ALA A 64 -34.04 -10.70 -9.03
C ALA A 64 -35.44 -10.10 -8.81
N ILE A 65 -35.53 -8.79 -8.56
CA ILE A 65 -36.79 -8.06 -8.46
C ILE A 65 -37.45 -7.96 -9.84
N ALA A 66 -36.68 -7.69 -10.90
CA ALA A 66 -37.18 -7.67 -12.27
C ALA A 66 -37.68 -9.04 -12.73
N ALA A 67 -37.00 -10.12 -12.31
CA ALA A 67 -37.44 -11.51 -12.52
C ALA A 67 -38.68 -11.88 -11.69
N GLY A 68 -39.06 -11.07 -10.69
CA GLY A 68 -40.22 -11.30 -9.82
C GLY A 68 -39.96 -12.29 -8.68
N GLU A 69 -38.72 -12.71 -8.46
CA GLU A 69 -38.34 -13.62 -7.37
C GLU A 69 -38.36 -12.92 -6.00
N LEU A 70 -38.05 -11.62 -5.99
CA LEU A 70 -38.01 -10.78 -4.80
C LEU A 70 -39.02 -9.63 -4.87
N LYS A 71 -39.60 -9.31 -3.71
CA LYS A 71 -40.48 -8.15 -3.56
C LYS A 71 -39.67 -6.90 -3.29
N GLU A 72 -39.87 -5.88 -4.10
CA GLU A 72 -39.30 -4.57 -3.85
C GLU A 72 -39.92 -3.97 -2.56
N THR A 73 -39.08 -3.53 -1.63
CA THR A 73 -39.54 -2.87 -0.40
C THR A 73 -39.20 -1.38 -0.40
N LYS A 74 -39.95 -0.59 0.37
CA LYS A 74 -39.68 0.85 0.52
C LYS A 74 -38.28 1.11 1.10
N ALA A 75 -37.79 0.21 1.96
CA ALA A 75 -36.45 0.31 2.55
C ALA A 75 -35.38 0.10 1.47
N TYR A 76 -35.54 -0.92 0.63
CA TYR A 76 -34.64 -1.19 -0.48
C TYR A 76 -34.62 -0.03 -1.48
N ARG A 77 -35.77 0.47 -1.92
CA ARG A 77 -35.86 1.60 -2.87
C ARG A 77 -35.09 2.84 -2.38
N LYS A 78 -35.23 3.18 -1.09
CA LYS A 78 -34.48 4.30 -0.49
C LYS A 78 -32.98 4.06 -0.51
N TRP A 79 -32.55 2.83 -0.28
CA TRP A 79 -31.13 2.46 -0.34
C TRP A 79 -30.62 2.46 -1.79
N ALA A 80 -31.35 1.87 -2.73
CA ALA A 80 -30.99 1.79 -4.14
C ALA A 80 -30.77 3.18 -4.76
N ASN A 81 -31.59 4.16 -4.37
CA ASN A 81 -31.44 5.57 -4.77
C ASN A 81 -30.13 6.18 -4.21
N LYS A 82 -29.82 5.94 -2.93
CA LYS A 82 -28.55 6.40 -2.33
C LYS A 82 -27.34 5.79 -3.01
N VAL A 83 -27.42 4.50 -3.37
CA VAL A 83 -26.33 3.81 -4.06
C VAL A 83 -26.13 4.38 -5.46
N SER A 84 -27.18 4.74 -6.20
CA SER A 84 -27.01 5.40 -7.51
C SER A 84 -26.37 6.79 -7.43
N GLU A 85 -26.53 7.50 -6.31
CA GLU A 85 -25.88 8.80 -6.09
C GLU A 85 -24.39 8.65 -5.71
N MET A 86 -24.01 7.49 -5.16
CA MET A 86 -22.63 7.19 -4.81
C MET A 86 -21.81 6.88 -6.06
N LYS A 87 -20.57 7.39 -6.10
CA LYS A 87 -19.64 7.04 -7.18
C LYS A 87 -19.34 5.54 -7.13
N PRO A 88 -19.46 4.82 -8.26
CA PRO A 88 -19.15 3.40 -8.29
C PRO A 88 -17.67 3.19 -7.93
N PRO A 89 -17.36 2.22 -7.05
CA PRO A 89 -16.00 1.93 -6.66
C PRO A 89 -15.19 1.49 -7.88
N THR A 90 -13.98 2.04 -8.03
CA THR A 90 -13.08 1.81 -9.18
C THR A 90 -12.65 0.35 -9.36
N SER A 91 -12.78 -0.48 -8.32
CA SER A 91 -12.67 -1.94 -8.40
C SER A 91 -13.46 -2.60 -7.26
N PRO A 92 -14.66 -3.13 -7.51
CA PRO A 92 -15.48 -3.76 -6.47
C PRO A 92 -14.95 -5.14 -6.04
N LEU A 93 -14.22 -5.83 -6.93
CA LEU A 93 -13.75 -7.20 -6.72
C LEU A 93 -12.34 -7.27 -6.10
N ARG A 94 -11.47 -6.29 -6.34
CA ARG A 94 -10.18 -6.23 -5.65
C ARG A 94 -10.29 -5.38 -4.40
N ARG A 95 -10.54 -6.02 -3.26
CA ARG A 95 -10.08 -5.44 -1.99
C ARG A 95 -8.57 -5.27 -2.17
N LYS A 96 -8.03 -4.06 -2.00
CA LYS A 96 -6.57 -3.84 -2.03
C LYS A 96 -5.99 -4.88 -1.08
N GLU A 97 -5.33 -5.91 -1.62
CA GLU A 97 -4.57 -6.85 -0.82
C GLU A 97 -3.70 -5.97 0.07
N LYS A 98 -3.92 -6.02 1.39
CA LYS A 98 -2.86 -5.59 2.30
C LYS A 98 -1.83 -6.68 2.18
N SER A 99 -1.02 -6.56 1.13
CA SER A 99 0.09 -7.43 0.83
C SER A 99 1.18 -7.14 1.86
N VAL A 100 0.96 -7.48 3.13
CA VAL A 100 1.95 -7.28 4.19
C VAL A 100 3.23 -8.03 3.82
N LYS A 101 3.10 -9.20 3.16
CA LYS A 101 4.25 -9.97 2.66
C LYS A 101 4.93 -9.40 1.41
N GLN A 102 4.19 -8.82 0.45
CA GLN A 102 4.84 -8.11 -0.67
C GLN A 102 5.42 -6.76 -0.23
N SER A 103 4.87 -6.15 0.82
CA SER A 103 5.34 -4.87 1.32
C SER A 103 6.75 -4.97 1.91
N GLU A 104 7.10 -6.06 2.60
CA GLU A 104 8.47 -6.22 3.09
C GLU A 104 9.46 -6.43 1.95
N SER A 105 9.13 -7.26 0.96
CA SER A 105 9.98 -7.45 -0.21
C SER A 105 10.14 -6.17 -1.03
N ASP A 106 9.06 -5.39 -1.17
CA ASP A 106 9.05 -4.11 -1.87
C ASP A 106 9.85 -3.04 -1.11
N LEU A 107 9.71 -2.98 0.22
CA LEU A 107 10.52 -2.10 1.08
C LEU A 107 12.01 -2.47 1.02
N LEU A 108 12.36 -3.76 1.04
CA LEU A 108 13.73 -4.23 0.89
C LEU A 108 14.29 -3.86 -0.49
N ALA A 109 13.50 -4.00 -1.55
CA ALA A 109 13.88 -3.59 -2.90
C ALA A 109 14.15 -2.08 -3.00
N ILE A 110 13.25 -1.24 -2.46
CA ILE A 110 13.42 0.21 -2.41
C ILE A 110 14.67 0.61 -1.61
N ILE A 111 14.93 -0.03 -0.47
CA ILE A 111 16.13 0.23 0.35
C ILE A 111 17.40 -0.16 -0.41
N SER A 112 17.39 -1.29 -1.11
CA SER A 112 18.50 -1.75 -1.94
C SER A 112 18.81 -0.78 -3.08
N GLN A 113 17.78 -0.35 -3.81
CA GLN A 113 17.91 0.65 -4.88
C GLN A 113 18.50 1.97 -4.38
N ARG A 114 18.02 2.48 -3.24
CA ARG A 114 18.59 3.71 -2.64
C ARG A 114 20.03 3.56 -2.18
N ARG A 115 20.49 2.33 -1.89
CA ARG A 115 21.90 2.06 -1.55
C ARG A 115 22.76 2.07 -2.81
N SER A 116 22.29 1.48 -3.92
CA SER A 116 23.02 1.52 -5.19
C SER A 116 23.12 2.93 -5.75
N GLU A 117 22.01 3.69 -5.76
CA GLU A 117 22.01 5.08 -6.24
C GLU A 117 23.00 5.97 -5.46
N ARG A 118 23.07 5.80 -4.13
CA ARG A 118 24.05 6.51 -3.29
C ARG A 118 25.49 6.08 -3.58
N LYS A 119 25.71 4.79 -3.87
CA LYS A 119 27.02 4.28 -4.25
C LYS A 119 27.45 4.86 -5.59
N ASP A 120 26.59 4.86 -6.59
CA ASP A 120 26.90 5.38 -7.92
C ASP A 120 27.20 6.89 -7.87
N GLN A 121 26.42 7.64 -7.08
CA GLN A 121 26.71 9.06 -6.82
C GLN A 121 28.06 9.25 -6.12
N PHE A 122 28.37 8.42 -5.12
CA PHE A 122 29.65 8.49 -4.41
C PHE A 122 30.83 8.15 -5.31
N ASP A 123 30.73 7.08 -6.11
CA ASP A 123 31.77 6.65 -7.05
C ASP A 123 32.02 7.73 -8.13
N SER A 124 30.97 8.41 -8.60
CA SER A 124 31.10 9.55 -9.51
C SER A 124 31.82 10.75 -8.87
N MET A 125 31.51 11.07 -7.60
CA MET A 125 32.21 12.14 -6.87
C MET A 125 33.68 11.77 -6.60
N PHE A 126 33.92 10.52 -6.20
CA PHE A 126 35.26 10.00 -5.93
C PHE A 126 36.11 9.99 -7.21
N SER A 127 35.56 9.55 -8.33
CA SER A 127 36.24 9.59 -9.63
C SER A 127 36.60 11.03 -10.04
N THR A 128 35.71 11.99 -9.80
CA THR A 128 36.00 13.42 -10.04
C THR A 128 37.13 13.90 -9.15
N LEU A 129 37.15 13.51 -7.87
CA LEU A 129 38.19 13.87 -6.92
C LEU A 129 39.54 13.26 -7.32
N VAL A 130 39.57 11.97 -7.66
CA VAL A 130 40.77 11.26 -8.14
C VAL A 130 41.25 11.86 -9.46
N SER A 131 40.36 12.23 -10.37
CA SER A 131 40.77 12.89 -11.63
C SER A 131 41.39 14.26 -11.39
N LYS A 132 40.88 15.01 -10.40
CA LYS A 132 41.35 16.37 -10.09
C LYS A 132 42.64 16.39 -9.27
N TYR A 133 42.85 15.40 -8.40
CA TYR A 133 43.95 15.40 -7.42
C TYR A 133 44.84 14.15 -7.45
N GLY A 134 44.34 13.03 -7.98
CA GLY A 134 45.07 11.75 -8.06
C GLY A 134 45.97 11.59 -9.30
N GLY A 135 45.96 12.59 -10.21
CA GLY A 135 46.82 12.60 -11.40
C GLY A 135 48.21 13.21 -11.20
N ASN A 136 48.46 13.92 -10.10
CA ASN A 136 49.79 14.43 -9.77
C ASN A 136 50.42 13.54 -8.70
N ALA A 137 51.08 12.47 -9.13
CA ALA A 137 52.13 11.82 -8.35
C ALA A 137 53.43 12.64 -8.38
N ASP A 138 53.32 13.97 -8.39
CA ASP A 138 54.45 14.88 -8.28
C ASP A 138 54.73 15.09 -6.80
N SER A 139 55.73 14.36 -6.31
CA SER A 139 56.45 14.51 -5.03
C SER A 139 55.60 14.83 -3.79
N GLU A 140 55.59 13.91 -2.83
CA GLU A 140 55.20 14.22 -1.45
C GLU A 140 55.81 15.57 -1.03
N PRO A 141 55.02 16.50 -0.48
CA PRO A 141 55.52 17.81 -0.06
C PRO A 141 56.69 17.58 0.90
N THR A 142 57.79 18.28 0.66
CA THR A 142 58.99 18.19 1.50
C THR A 142 58.59 18.40 2.96
N GLU A 143 59.18 17.66 3.91
CA GLU A 143 58.82 17.71 5.35
C GLU A 143 58.72 19.16 5.88
N GLU A 144 59.59 20.04 5.39
CA GLU A 144 59.61 21.46 5.74
C GLU A 144 58.34 22.23 5.29
N GLU A 145 57.80 21.93 4.11
CA GLU A 145 56.55 22.53 3.61
C GLU A 145 55.34 22.00 4.38
N PHE A 146 55.39 20.74 4.78
CA PHE A 146 54.36 20.11 5.59
C PHE A 146 54.33 20.66 7.02
N GLU A 147 55.49 20.82 7.65
CA GLU A 147 55.63 21.48 8.96
C GLU A 147 55.13 22.93 8.92
N ALA A 148 55.45 23.68 7.86
CA ALA A 148 54.97 25.05 7.67
C ALA A 148 53.44 25.12 7.53
N ALA A 149 52.83 24.18 6.82
CA ALA A 149 51.37 24.07 6.71
C ALA A 149 50.73 23.75 8.06
N ARG A 150 51.32 22.83 8.84
CA ARG A 150 50.86 22.45 10.18
C ARG A 150 50.90 23.62 11.14
N ARG A 151 52.01 24.39 11.16
CA ARG A 151 52.13 25.64 11.94
C ARG A 151 51.09 26.69 11.55
N LYS A 152 50.75 26.83 10.26
CA LYS A 152 49.68 27.74 9.81
C LYS A 152 48.30 27.32 10.30
N VAL A 153 48.01 26.03 10.34
CA VAL A 153 46.73 25.52 10.86
C VAL A 153 46.65 25.69 12.38
N GLU A 154 47.72 25.37 13.09
CA GLU A 154 47.80 25.51 14.55
C GLU A 154 47.70 26.97 15.00
N SER A 155 48.35 27.90 14.32
CA SER A 155 48.23 29.34 14.60
C SER A 155 46.82 29.88 14.34
N ARG A 156 46.15 29.44 13.27
CA ARG A 156 44.73 29.76 13.03
C ARG A 156 43.82 29.20 14.11
N LYS A 157 44.06 27.98 14.57
CA LYS A 157 43.31 27.35 15.66
C LYS A 157 43.51 28.06 16.99
N ALA A 158 44.74 28.51 17.28
CA ALA A 158 45.05 29.32 18.45
C ALA A 158 44.34 30.69 18.41
N SER A 159 44.34 31.37 17.25
CA SER A 159 43.64 32.65 17.09
C SER A 159 42.12 32.57 17.19
N ASN A 160 41.53 31.43 16.84
CA ASN A 160 40.09 31.20 17.03
C ASN A 160 39.76 30.82 18.48
N LYS A 161 40.70 30.21 19.20
CA LYS A 161 40.53 29.86 20.62
C LYS A 161 40.69 31.07 21.56
N SER A 162 41.42 32.11 21.14
CA SER A 162 41.56 33.36 21.90
C SER A 162 40.44 34.38 21.67
N LYS A 163 39.51 34.11 20.73
CA LYS A 163 38.36 34.96 20.42
C LYS A 163 37.07 34.51 21.12
N HIS A 164 37.17 33.58 22.07
CA HIS A 164 36.05 33.05 22.84
C HIS A 164 36.26 33.25 24.33
#